data_AF-A0A7V9NSU8-F1
#
_entry.id   AF-A0A7V9NSU8-F1
#
_cell.length_a   1.000
_cell.length_b   1.000
_cell.length_c   1.000
_cell.angle_alpha   90.00
_cell.angle_beta   90.00
_cell.angle_gamma   90.00
#
_symmetry.space_group_name_H-M   'P 1'
#
loop_
_entity.id
_entity.type
_entity.pdbx_description
1 polymer ?
#
loop_
_entity_poly.entity_id
_entity_poly.type
_entity_poly.pdbx_seq_one_letter_code
_entity_poly.pdbx_strand_id
1 'polypeptide(L)'
;MSDSAERALEVLLHADQEPIVEMVLRSGGPDRYEAFAHDGSVAFRRVAGGFSVDTVTGRNPLGDQAIDRFAGIDAELAGLHPRRTHNSYPHGYEQVAQLFDHPAAPDLCVLHSASHYWGDQGGHIGEHGSIDVIQARAPFVIAGAGVARLGMVNRACRLVDIAP
;
A
#
# COMPACT_ATOMS: atom_id res chain seq x y z
N MET A 1 -4.89 19.48 15.29
CA MET A 1 -4.00 18.30 15.20
C MET A 1 -3.17 18.25 16.45
N SER A 2 -2.86 17.06 16.96
CA SER A 2 -1.99 16.96 18.13
C SER A 2 -0.55 17.26 17.71
N ASP A 3 0.16 18.03 18.54
CA ASP A 3 1.59 18.33 18.37
C ASP A 3 2.43 17.05 18.18
N SER A 4 2.00 15.94 18.79
CA SER A 4 2.67 14.64 18.70
C SER A 4 2.67 14.01 17.30
N ALA A 5 1.59 14.15 16.52
CA ALA A 5 1.50 13.52 15.20
C ALA A 5 2.42 14.21 14.18
N GLU A 6 2.49 15.54 14.21
CA GLU A 6 3.41 16.31 13.36
C GLU A 6 4.87 16.00 13.68
N ARG A 7 5.23 15.99 14.97
CA ARG A 7 6.57 15.59 15.41
C ARG A 7 6.92 14.14 15.03
N ALA A 8 5.94 13.24 15.05
CA ALA A 8 6.15 11.86 14.60
C ALA A 8 6.45 11.79 13.11
N LEU A 9 5.74 12.57 12.28
CA LEU A 9 6.01 12.66 10.84
C LEU A 9 7.42 13.19 10.56
N GLU A 10 7.90 14.20 11.29
CA GLU A 10 9.28 14.71 11.15
C GLU A 10 10.33 13.61 11.35
N VAL A 11 10.13 12.73 12.34
CA VAL A 11 11.06 11.63 12.62
C VAL A 11 10.90 10.50 11.60
N LEU A 12 9.67 10.07 11.34
CA LEU A 12 9.37 8.91 10.48
C LEU A 12 9.70 9.16 9.01
N LEU A 13 9.66 10.43 8.57
CA LEU A 13 9.96 10.82 7.20
C LEU A 13 11.39 11.35 7.03
N HIS A 14 12.23 11.30 8.06
CA HIS A 14 13.63 11.64 7.93
C HIS A 14 14.32 10.67 6.95
N ALA A 15 15.28 11.16 6.15
CA ALA A 15 15.94 10.35 5.12
C ALA A 15 16.64 9.11 5.69
N ASP A 16 17.13 9.17 6.92
CA ASP A 16 17.75 8.03 7.61
C ASP A 16 16.77 6.89 7.90
N GLN A 17 15.46 7.16 7.89
CA GLN A 17 14.42 6.15 8.04
C GLN A 17 14.04 5.48 6.70
N GLU A 18 14.58 5.92 5.56
CA GLU A 18 14.28 5.33 4.24
C GLU A 18 14.44 3.80 4.20
N PRO A 19 15.46 3.18 4.81
CA PRO A 19 15.58 1.73 4.80
C PRO A 19 14.49 0.99 5.61
N ILE A 20 13.76 1.69 6.48
CA ILE A 20 12.79 1.11 7.42
C ILE A 20 11.36 1.51 7.08
N VAL A 21 11.12 2.80 6.80
CA VAL A 21 9.79 3.38 6.57
C VAL A 21 9.54 3.56 5.07
N GLU A 22 8.58 2.82 4.56
CA GLU A 22 8.12 2.92 3.17
C GLU A 22 7.26 4.16 2.97
N MET A 23 6.22 4.29 3.79
CA MET A 23 5.34 5.44 3.82
C MET A 23 4.59 5.54 5.14
N VAL A 24 4.10 6.74 5.45
CA VAL A 24 3.20 7.00 6.57
C VAL A 24 1.87 7.48 6.00
N LEU A 25 0.78 6.90 6.48
CA LEU A 25 -0.59 7.23 6.08
C LEU A 25 -1.31 7.97 7.21
N ARG A 26 -2.19 8.90 6.84
CA ARG A 26 -2.96 9.71 7.78
C ARG A 26 -4.35 10.02 7.23
N SER A 27 -5.34 10.16 8.13
CA SER A 27 -6.62 10.80 7.81
C SER A 27 -6.51 12.32 7.94
N GLY A 28 -6.85 13.04 6.88
CA GLY A 28 -6.98 14.51 6.85
C GLY A 28 -8.38 15.01 7.26
N GLY A 29 -9.22 14.13 7.80
CA GLY A 29 -10.63 14.39 8.12
C GLY A 29 -11.60 13.59 7.24
N PRO A 30 -12.90 13.92 7.26
CA PRO A 30 -13.92 13.20 6.49
C PRO A 30 -13.56 13.13 5.01
N ASP A 31 -13.49 11.91 4.48
CA ASP A 31 -13.17 11.59 3.09
C ASP A 31 -11.82 12.15 2.59
N ARG A 32 -10.91 12.54 3.48
CA ARG A 32 -9.61 13.12 3.12
C ARG A 32 -8.48 12.29 3.71
N TYR A 33 -7.48 12.02 2.91
CA TYR A 33 -6.39 11.12 3.27
C TYR A 33 -5.07 11.65 2.72
N GLU A 34 -3.99 11.29 3.39
CA GLU A 34 -2.65 11.67 3.01
C GLU A 34 -1.72 10.47 3.11
N ALA A 35 -0.82 10.36 2.14
CA ALA A 35 0.29 9.42 2.17
C ALA A 35 1.60 10.19 2.02
N PHE A 36 2.56 9.89 2.88
CA PHE A 36 3.84 10.56 2.99
C PHE A 36 4.98 9.55 2.84
N ALA A 37 6.04 9.93 2.14
CA ALA A 37 7.33 9.28 2.11
C ALA A 37 8.42 10.34 2.30
N HIS A 38 9.66 9.92 2.57
CA HIS A 38 10.76 10.88 2.79
C HIS A 38 11.02 11.80 1.58
N ASP A 39 10.61 11.39 0.37
CA ASP A 39 10.82 12.09 -0.90
C ASP A 39 9.54 12.70 -1.51
N GLY A 40 8.42 12.67 -0.78
CA GLY A 40 7.21 13.33 -1.23
C GLY A 40 5.92 12.87 -0.55
N SER A 41 4.83 13.49 -0.93
CA SER A 41 3.51 13.21 -0.37
C SER A 41 2.40 13.43 -1.39
N VAL A 42 1.25 12.81 -1.11
CA VAL A 42 -0.01 13.05 -1.81
C VAL A 42 -1.13 13.26 -0.79
N ALA A 43 -1.90 14.32 -0.98
CA ALA A 43 -3.19 14.52 -0.34
C ALA A 43 -4.29 14.24 -1.37
N PHE A 44 -5.28 13.45 -0.99
CA PHE A 44 -6.37 13.05 -1.87
C PHE A 44 -7.66 12.91 -1.07
N ARG A 45 -8.78 12.87 -1.80
CA ARG A 45 -10.10 12.74 -1.20
C ARG A 45 -10.99 11.79 -1.96
N ARG A 46 -11.91 11.16 -1.23
CA ARG A 46 -12.98 10.36 -1.82
C ARG A 46 -13.95 11.29 -2.56
N VAL A 47 -14.38 10.85 -3.75
CA VAL A 47 -15.41 11.49 -4.57
C VAL A 47 -16.40 10.44 -5.04
N ALA A 48 -17.53 10.87 -5.61
CA ALA A 48 -18.48 9.93 -6.20
C ALA A 48 -17.77 9.06 -7.26
N GLY A 49 -17.72 7.75 -7.00
CA GLY A 49 -17.13 6.76 -7.91
C GLY A 49 -15.61 6.62 -7.88
N GLY A 50 -14.88 7.24 -6.93
CA GLY A 50 -13.43 7.05 -6.83
C GLY A 50 -12.72 8.07 -5.93
N PHE A 51 -11.52 8.47 -6.35
CA PHE A 51 -10.67 9.42 -5.62
C PHE A 51 -10.17 10.54 -6.52
N SER A 52 -9.99 11.72 -5.93
CA SER A 52 -9.36 12.87 -6.56
C SER A 52 -8.11 13.25 -5.78
N VAL A 53 -7.00 13.44 -6.49
CA VAL A 53 -5.78 14.02 -5.91
C VAL A 53 -6.01 15.51 -5.73
N ASP A 54 -5.76 16.01 -4.52
CA ASP A 54 -5.87 17.43 -4.17
C ASP A 54 -4.51 18.12 -4.26
N THR A 55 -3.44 17.48 -3.79
CA THR A 55 -2.08 18.05 -3.82
C THR A 55 -1.02 16.95 -3.86
N VAL A 56 0.09 17.22 -4.55
CA VAL A 56 1.30 16.40 -4.54
C VAL A 56 2.49 17.31 -4.23
N THR A 57 3.36 16.88 -3.31
CA THR A 57 4.65 17.53 -3.04
C THR A 57 5.75 16.52 -3.32
N GLY A 58 6.74 16.86 -4.15
CA GLY A 58 7.76 15.88 -4.56
C GLY A 58 7.16 14.71 -5.34
N ARG A 59 7.49 13.47 -4.96
CA ARG A 59 6.90 12.26 -5.55
C ARG A 59 5.56 11.91 -4.90
N ASN A 60 4.60 11.45 -5.70
CA ASN A 60 3.37 10.80 -5.19
C ASN A 60 3.70 9.36 -4.73
N PRO A 61 3.64 9.04 -3.42
CA PRO A 61 3.96 7.70 -2.92
C PRO A 61 3.04 6.60 -3.48
N LEU A 62 1.80 6.93 -3.82
CA LEU A 62 0.79 6.02 -4.37
C LEU A 62 0.65 6.14 -5.90
N GLY A 63 1.58 6.82 -6.57
CA GLY A 63 1.44 7.19 -7.99
C GLY A 63 1.46 6.01 -8.94
N ASP A 64 2.13 4.92 -8.59
CA ASP A 64 2.15 3.69 -9.37
C ASP A 64 1.13 2.68 -8.82
N GLN A 65 0.10 2.40 -9.61
CA GLN A 65 -1.03 1.53 -9.27
C GLN A 65 -1.00 0.21 -10.06
N ALA A 66 0.13 -0.14 -10.70
CA ALA A 66 0.22 -1.35 -11.52
C ALA A 66 0.00 -2.63 -10.71
N ILE A 67 -0.91 -3.48 -11.17
CA ILE A 67 -1.33 -4.74 -10.52
C ILE A 67 -0.41 -5.94 -10.84
N ASP A 68 0.38 -5.82 -11.91
CA ASP A 68 1.15 -6.89 -12.53
C ASP A 68 2.67 -6.69 -12.38
N ARG A 69 3.08 -5.69 -11.61
CA ARG A 69 4.49 -5.47 -11.31
C ARG A 69 5.08 -6.70 -10.62
N PHE A 70 6.24 -7.12 -11.10
CA PHE A 70 6.88 -8.38 -10.70
C PHE A 70 5.98 -9.62 -10.89
N ALA A 71 5.03 -9.64 -11.83
CA ALA A 71 4.23 -10.86 -12.05
C ALA A 71 5.10 -11.99 -12.62
N GLY A 72 5.13 -13.12 -11.90
CA GLY A 72 5.87 -14.33 -12.29
C GLY A 72 7.15 -14.52 -11.50
N ILE A 73 7.47 -15.78 -11.20
CA ILE A 73 8.56 -16.15 -10.28
C ILE A 73 9.92 -15.56 -10.66
N ASP A 74 10.27 -15.53 -11.95
CA ASP A 74 11.55 -14.96 -12.41
C ASP A 74 11.64 -13.46 -12.14
N ALA A 75 10.53 -12.73 -12.29
CA ALA A 75 10.48 -11.30 -12.05
C ALA A 75 10.49 -10.97 -10.54
N GLU A 76 9.80 -11.77 -9.72
CA GLU A 76 9.85 -11.63 -8.25
C GLU A 76 11.24 -11.92 -7.70
N LEU A 77 11.91 -12.98 -8.18
CA LEU A 77 13.28 -13.33 -7.79
C LEU A 77 14.31 -12.29 -8.26
N ALA A 78 14.11 -11.67 -9.43
CA ALA A 78 14.98 -10.59 -9.90
C ALA A 78 14.79 -9.28 -9.12
N GLY A 79 13.64 -9.11 -8.46
CA GLY A 79 13.21 -7.88 -7.79
C GLY A 79 13.07 -8.01 -6.28
N LEU A 80 13.91 -8.82 -5.60
CA LEU A 80 13.83 -9.02 -4.16
C LEU A 80 13.90 -7.70 -3.38
N HIS A 81 12.99 -7.54 -2.42
CA HIS A 81 12.89 -6.36 -1.55
C HIS A 81 12.90 -5.03 -2.33
N PRO A 82 11.91 -4.81 -3.22
CA PRO A 82 11.91 -3.64 -4.08
C PRO A 82 11.83 -2.36 -3.26
N ARG A 83 12.68 -1.38 -3.59
CA ARG A 83 12.57 -0.03 -3.01
C ARG A 83 11.32 0.67 -3.53
N ARG A 84 10.79 1.63 -2.77
CA ARG A 84 9.62 2.45 -3.09
C ARG A 84 9.51 2.95 -4.53
N THR A 85 10.62 3.36 -5.14
CA THR A 85 10.65 3.90 -6.51
C THR A 85 10.52 2.83 -7.59
N HIS A 86 10.74 1.57 -7.23
CA HIS A 86 10.59 0.41 -8.10
C HIS A 86 9.38 -0.43 -7.72
N ASN A 87 8.58 -0.02 -6.74
CA ASN A 87 7.38 -0.75 -6.34
C ASN A 87 6.11 -0.17 -6.99
N SER A 88 4.98 -0.84 -6.81
CA SER A 88 3.65 -0.32 -7.11
C SER A 88 2.70 -0.67 -5.98
N TYR A 89 1.62 0.09 -5.86
CA TYR A 89 0.65 0.00 -4.77
C TYR A 89 -0.75 -0.09 -5.38
N PRO A 90 -1.17 -1.27 -5.83
CA PRO A 90 -2.45 -1.46 -6.50
C PRO A 90 -3.62 -1.05 -5.61
N HIS A 91 -4.55 -0.28 -6.16
CA HIS A 91 -5.69 0.26 -5.40
C HIS A 91 -5.26 1.01 -4.14
N GLY A 92 -4.11 1.68 -4.16
CA GLY A 92 -3.50 2.31 -3.00
C GLY A 92 -4.42 3.34 -2.34
N TYR A 93 -5.16 4.12 -3.13
CA TYR A 93 -6.13 5.09 -2.60
C TYR A 93 -7.30 4.40 -1.87
N GLU A 94 -7.84 3.33 -2.45
CA GLU A 94 -8.89 2.51 -1.84
C GLU A 94 -8.41 1.88 -0.53
N GLN A 95 -7.21 1.29 -0.52
CA GLN A 95 -6.65 0.61 0.65
C GLN A 95 -6.41 1.58 1.81
N VAL A 96 -5.85 2.76 1.54
CA VAL A 96 -5.68 3.81 2.56
C VAL A 96 -7.03 4.25 3.11
N ALA A 97 -8.00 4.51 2.24
CA ALA A 97 -9.31 4.98 2.66
C ALA A 97 -10.03 3.93 3.52
N GLN A 98 -10.00 2.66 3.11
CA GLN A 98 -10.58 1.53 3.84
C GLN A 98 -10.01 1.41 5.26
N LEU A 99 -8.70 1.61 5.44
CA LEU A 99 -8.06 1.56 6.76
C LEU A 99 -8.67 2.62 7.71
N PHE A 100 -8.86 3.84 7.22
CA PHE A 100 -9.33 4.97 8.01
C PHE A 100 -10.86 5.09 8.11
N ASP A 101 -11.62 4.27 7.37
CA ASP A 101 -13.08 4.23 7.47
C ASP A 101 -13.56 3.65 8.82
N HIS A 102 -12.70 2.93 9.54
CA HIS A 102 -13.06 2.32 10.83
C HIS A 102 -12.92 3.33 12.00
N PRO A 103 -13.86 3.39 12.96
CA PRO A 103 -13.80 4.33 14.09
C PRO A 103 -12.62 4.10 15.05
N ALA A 104 -11.97 2.94 14.98
CA ALA A 104 -10.76 2.61 15.74
C ALA A 104 -9.46 2.72 14.90
N ALA A 105 -9.51 3.40 13.76
CA ALA A 105 -8.30 3.67 12.98
C ALA A 105 -7.28 4.49 13.80
N PRO A 106 -5.98 4.28 13.60
CA PRO A 106 -4.95 5.03 14.30
C PRO A 106 -4.84 6.48 13.78
N ASP A 107 -4.15 7.36 14.49
CA ASP A 107 -3.82 8.70 13.99
C ASP A 107 -2.84 8.64 12.80
N LEU A 108 -1.91 7.70 12.84
CA LEU A 108 -0.91 7.43 11.81
C LEU A 108 -0.79 5.92 11.59
N CYS A 109 -0.67 5.50 10.33
CA CYS A 109 -0.30 4.13 9.98
C CYS A 109 1.06 4.14 9.28
N VAL A 110 2.03 3.41 9.83
CA VAL A 110 3.38 3.33 9.27
C VAL A 110 3.50 2.02 8.51
N LEU A 111 3.86 2.10 7.24
CA LEU A 111 4.21 0.95 6.42
C LEU A 111 5.72 0.84 6.34
N HIS A 112 6.22 -0.37 6.56
CA HIS A 112 7.65 -0.64 6.52
C HIS A 112 8.12 -1.00 5.10
N SER A 113 9.41 -0.75 4.84
CA SER A 113 10.05 -1.12 3.58
C SER A 113 10.02 -2.63 3.38
N ALA A 114 10.06 -3.08 2.12
CA ALA A 114 10.03 -4.50 1.79
C ALA A 114 11.22 -5.30 2.37
N SER A 115 12.32 -4.64 2.74
CA SER A 115 13.50 -5.27 3.35
C SER A 115 13.48 -5.28 4.88
N HIS A 116 12.57 -4.56 5.51
CA HIS A 116 12.61 -4.38 6.96
C HIS A 116 11.85 -5.49 7.70
N TYR A 117 12.50 -6.07 8.70
CA TYR A 117 11.94 -7.04 9.64
C TYR A 117 12.63 -6.91 11.01
N TRP A 118 12.03 -7.48 12.06
CA TRP A 118 12.49 -7.35 13.45
C TRP A 118 13.34 -8.53 13.93
N GLY A 119 14.30 -8.97 13.12
CA GLY A 119 15.10 -10.17 13.41
C GLY A 119 15.80 -10.16 14.77
N ASP A 120 16.36 -9.01 15.14
CA ASP A 120 17.06 -8.83 16.42
C ASP A 120 16.12 -8.87 17.65
N GLN A 121 14.81 -8.74 17.41
CA GLN A 121 13.75 -8.80 18.43
C GLN A 121 12.96 -10.11 18.33
N GLY A 122 13.44 -11.08 17.54
CA GLY A 122 12.79 -12.38 17.36
C GLY A 122 11.62 -12.39 16.37
N GLY A 123 11.51 -11.37 15.51
CA GLY A 123 10.54 -11.32 14.41
C GLY A 123 10.82 -12.36 13.31
N HIS A 124 9.83 -12.62 12.45
CA HIS A 124 9.99 -13.61 11.40
C HIS A 124 10.81 -13.07 10.23
N ILE A 125 11.43 -13.99 9.47
CA ILE A 125 12.17 -13.67 8.24
C ILE A 125 11.21 -13.21 7.13
N GLY A 126 9.98 -13.71 7.12
CA GLY A 126 8.92 -13.28 6.21
C GLY A 126 7.75 -12.71 7.00
N GLU A 127 7.37 -11.49 6.67
CA GLU A 127 6.26 -10.75 7.27
C GLU A 127 5.33 -10.22 6.17
N HIS A 128 4.12 -9.81 6.53
CA HIS A 128 3.15 -9.20 5.63
C HIS A 128 2.44 -8.02 6.30
N GLY A 129 1.66 -7.26 5.52
CA GLY A 129 0.86 -6.13 6.03
C GLY A 129 1.17 -4.80 5.36
N SER A 130 2.09 -4.78 4.40
CA SER A 130 2.26 -3.70 3.43
C SER A 130 1.16 -3.74 2.35
N ILE A 131 1.00 -2.64 1.64
CA ILE A 131 0.08 -2.50 0.50
C ILE A 131 0.79 -2.57 -0.86
N ASP A 132 2.09 -2.94 -0.86
CA ASP A 132 2.84 -3.13 -2.10
C ASP A 132 2.35 -4.32 -2.93
N VAL A 133 2.68 -4.32 -4.21
CA VAL A 133 2.16 -5.29 -5.18
C VAL A 133 2.45 -6.75 -4.84
N ILE A 134 3.56 -7.06 -4.18
CA ILE A 134 3.89 -8.45 -3.83
C ILE A 134 2.99 -8.91 -2.70
N GLN A 135 2.80 -8.07 -1.68
CA GLN A 135 1.99 -8.43 -0.51
C GLN A 135 0.47 -8.28 -0.74
N ALA A 136 0.06 -7.35 -1.62
CA ALA A 136 -1.34 -7.11 -1.94
C ALA A 136 -1.91 -8.10 -2.97
N ARG A 137 -1.06 -8.86 -3.68
CA ARG A 137 -1.47 -9.81 -4.71
C ARG A 137 -1.59 -11.22 -4.15
N ALA A 138 -2.71 -11.87 -4.45
CA ALA A 138 -2.94 -13.29 -4.16
C ALA A 138 -3.50 -14.01 -5.40
N PRO A 139 -3.25 -15.32 -5.56
CA PRO A 139 -3.88 -16.10 -6.61
C PRO A 139 -5.38 -16.25 -6.36
N PHE A 140 -6.19 -16.15 -7.42
CA PHE A 140 -7.61 -16.46 -7.39
C PHE A 140 -7.90 -17.65 -8.30
N VAL A 141 -8.36 -18.75 -7.70
CA VAL A 141 -8.64 -20.03 -8.39
C VAL A 141 -10.07 -20.45 -8.07
N ILE A 142 -10.85 -20.74 -9.11
CA ILE A 142 -12.25 -21.19 -8.99
C ILE A 142 -12.52 -22.38 -9.91
N ALA A 143 -13.28 -23.35 -9.41
CA ALA A 143 -13.68 -24.55 -10.15
C ALA A 143 -15.02 -25.08 -9.63
N GLY A 144 -15.78 -25.79 -10.49
CA GLY A 144 -17.03 -26.45 -10.11
C GLY A 144 -18.20 -26.15 -11.05
N ALA A 145 -19.40 -26.53 -10.62
CA ALA A 145 -20.62 -26.27 -11.36
C ALA A 145 -20.84 -24.76 -11.55
N GLY A 146 -21.17 -24.34 -12.77
CA GLY A 146 -21.37 -22.92 -13.10
C GLY A 146 -20.09 -22.13 -13.41
N VAL A 147 -18.90 -22.73 -13.25
CA VAL A 147 -17.62 -22.09 -13.59
C VAL A 147 -17.24 -22.41 -15.04
N ALA A 148 -17.03 -21.38 -15.85
CA ALA A 148 -16.56 -21.55 -17.22
C ALA A 148 -15.10 -22.05 -17.26
N ARG A 149 -14.81 -23.01 -18.16
CA ARG A 149 -13.45 -23.57 -18.36
C ARG A 149 -12.59 -22.64 -19.22
N LEU A 150 -12.11 -21.56 -18.64
CA LEU A 150 -11.33 -20.53 -19.34
C LEU A 150 -9.80 -20.74 -19.26
N GLY A 151 -9.34 -21.67 -18.42
CA GLY A 151 -7.91 -21.84 -18.14
C GLY A 151 -7.37 -20.63 -17.35
N MET A 152 -6.14 -20.20 -17.66
CA MET A 152 -5.55 -19.00 -17.08
C MET A 152 -6.20 -17.75 -17.68
N VAL A 153 -6.71 -16.88 -16.82
CA VAL A 153 -7.32 -15.61 -17.24
C VAL A 153 -6.36 -14.48 -16.88
N ASN A 154 -5.90 -13.71 -17.88
CA ASN A 154 -5.02 -12.55 -17.66
C ASN A 154 -5.84 -11.32 -17.23
N ARG A 155 -6.46 -11.41 -16.04
CA ARG A 155 -7.24 -10.34 -15.41
C ARG A 155 -7.03 -10.42 -13.90
N ALA A 156 -7.08 -9.28 -13.24
CA ALA A 156 -7.17 -9.21 -11.79
C ALA A 156 -8.58 -8.81 -11.35
N CYS A 157 -8.93 -9.22 -10.13
CA CYS A 157 -10.06 -8.71 -9.36
C CYS A 157 -9.56 -8.34 -7.96
N ARG A 158 -10.37 -7.60 -7.22
CA ARG A 158 -10.11 -7.31 -5.80
C ARG A 158 -10.77 -8.37 -4.94
N LEU A 159 -10.28 -8.56 -3.73
CA LEU A 159 -10.87 -9.50 -2.78
C LEU A 159 -12.37 -9.22 -2.54
N VAL A 160 -12.75 -7.93 -2.49
CA VAL A 160 -14.15 -7.49 -2.33
C VAL A 160 -15.05 -7.88 -3.50
N ASP A 161 -14.50 -8.21 -4.67
CA ASP A 161 -15.28 -8.62 -5.84
C ASP A 161 -15.66 -10.13 -5.80
N ILE A 162 -15.12 -10.91 -4.84
CA ILE A 162 -15.41 -12.36 -4.72
C ILE A 162 -16.81 -12.61 -4.14
N ALA A 163 -17.26 -11.74 -3.23
CA ALA A 163 -18.60 -11.77 -2.63
C ALA A 163 -19.28 -10.39 -2.80
N PRO A 164 -19.67 -10.04 -4.03
CA PRO A 164 -20.16 -8.71 -4.40
C PRO A 164 -21.57 -8.42 -3.90
#